data_AF-A0A1F8NBV4-F1
#
_entry.id   AF-A0A1F8NBV4-F1
#
_cell.length_a   1.000
_cell.length_b   1.000
_cell.length_c   1.000
_cell.angle_alpha   90.00
_cell.angle_beta   90.00
_cell.angle_gamma   90.00
#
_symmetry.space_group_name_H-M   'P 1'
#
loop_
_entity.id
_entity.type
_entity.pdbx_description
1 polymer ?
#
loop_
_entity_poly.entity_id
_entity_poly.type
_entity_poly.pdbx_seq_one_letter_code
_entity_poly.pdbx_strand_id
1 'polypeptide(L)'
;MDTNAVPPRALFLSDEGRVLPDTLVCSGVLPGREPSGICPFSEAGRMPLPQQIGAEAHRSGPERGNLGDLAPPCALQALGDLTSFMGARSPAFPPDLQPLRVFKCRLMYLLVVPGLRDDRAGEVPATQG
;
A
#
# COMPACT_ATOMS: atom_id res chain seq x y z
N MET A 1 -25.28 -11.66 -8.88
CA MET A 1 -24.73 -12.72 -9.75
C MET A 1 -23.76 -12.02 -10.70
N ASP A 2 -22.45 -12.00 -10.55
CA ASP A 2 -21.48 -12.52 -9.60
C ASP A 2 -20.45 -11.39 -9.44
N THR A 3 -20.34 -10.75 -8.27
CA THR A 3 -19.17 -9.90 -8.01
C THR A 3 -18.08 -10.80 -7.47
N ASN A 4 -17.48 -11.60 -8.37
CA ASN A 4 -16.16 -12.17 -8.16
C ASN A 4 -15.12 -11.03 -8.26
N ALA A 5 -15.32 -10.01 -7.44
CA ALA A 5 -14.52 -8.80 -7.43
C ALA A 5 -13.19 -9.19 -6.81
N VAL A 6 -12.15 -9.32 -7.66
CA VAL A 6 -10.81 -9.67 -7.21
C VAL A 6 -10.39 -8.63 -6.15
N PRO A 7 -10.04 -9.05 -4.92
CA PRO A 7 -9.68 -8.13 -3.85
C PRO A 7 -8.55 -7.19 -4.27
N PRO A 8 -8.57 -5.92 -3.83
CA PRO A 8 -7.52 -4.96 -4.14
C PRO A 8 -6.18 -5.42 -3.56
N ARG A 9 -5.08 -5.20 -4.30
CA ARG A 9 -3.72 -5.54 -3.82
C ARG A 9 -3.13 -4.44 -2.93
N ALA A 10 -3.65 -3.23 -3.09
CA ALA A 10 -3.33 -2.08 -2.25
C ALA A 10 -4.54 -1.16 -2.17
N LEU A 11 -4.62 -0.42 -1.07
CA LEU A 11 -5.61 0.60 -0.82
C LEU A 11 -4.90 1.94 -0.62
N PHE A 12 -5.21 2.90 -1.49
CA PHE A 12 -4.63 4.24 -1.46
C PHE A 12 -5.43 5.14 -0.53
N LEU A 13 -4.73 5.91 0.29
CA LEU A 13 -5.29 6.78 1.30
C LEU A 13 -5.22 8.23 0.82
N SER A 14 -6.35 8.93 0.86
CA SER A 14 -6.40 10.39 0.69
C SER A 14 -6.34 11.11 2.03
N ASP A 15 -5.98 12.39 1.99
CA ASP A 15 -6.03 13.31 3.13
C ASP A 15 -7.45 13.56 3.66
N GLU A 16 -8.47 13.41 2.80
CA GLU A 16 -9.90 13.48 3.14
C GLU A 16 -10.44 12.20 3.81
N GLY A 17 -9.61 11.16 4.02
CA GLY A 17 -10.07 9.90 4.61
C GLY A 17 -10.69 8.92 3.60
N ARG A 18 -10.71 9.26 2.30
CA ARG A 18 -11.13 8.31 1.26
C ARG A 18 -10.10 7.21 1.07
N VAL A 19 -10.60 6.00 0.80
CA VAL A 19 -9.83 4.81 0.49
C VAL A 19 -10.15 4.38 -0.94
N LEU A 20 -9.12 4.29 -1.78
CA LEU A 20 -9.26 3.97 -3.21
C LEU A 20 -8.56 2.65 -3.53
N PRO A 21 -9.19 1.73 -4.27
CA PRO A 21 -8.55 0.47 -4.64
C PRO A 21 -7.43 0.69 -5.67
N ASP A 22 -6.45 -0.20 -5.68
CA ASP A 22 -5.31 -0.15 -6.61
C ASP A 22 -5.73 -0.10 -8.07
N THR A 23 -6.79 -0.80 -8.45
CA THR A 23 -7.32 -0.79 -9.82
C THR A 23 -7.78 0.59 -10.27
N LEU A 24 -8.28 1.44 -9.37
CA LEU A 24 -8.75 2.78 -9.72
C LEU A 24 -7.58 3.75 -9.93
N VAL A 25 -6.51 3.60 -9.14
CA VAL A 25 -5.34 4.47 -9.20
C VAL A 25 -4.35 4.00 -10.27
N CYS A 26 -4.09 2.70 -10.37
CA CYS A 26 -3.05 2.15 -11.21
C CYS A 26 -3.48 1.84 -12.65
N SER A 27 -4.77 1.87 -12.97
CA SER A 27 -5.27 1.74 -14.35
C SER A 27 -5.20 3.05 -15.16
N GLY A 28 -4.91 4.18 -14.50
CA GLY A 28 -4.98 5.51 -15.13
C GLY A 28 -6.39 6.03 -15.36
N VAL A 29 -7.43 5.35 -14.85
CA VAL A 29 -8.83 5.83 -14.90
C VAL A 29 -9.01 7.10 -14.08
N LEU A 30 -8.35 7.19 -12.93
CA LEU A 30 -8.21 8.48 -12.25
C LEU A 30 -7.09 9.27 -12.91
N PRO A 31 -7.34 10.51 -13.37
CA PRO A 31 -6.27 11.41 -13.71
C PRO A 31 -5.47 11.67 -12.44
N GLY A 32 -4.33 11.00 -12.30
CA GLY A 32 -3.38 11.24 -11.23
C GLY A 32 -2.80 12.65 -11.32
N ARG A 33 -1.98 13.02 -10.33
CA ARG A 33 -1.23 14.30 -10.36
C ARG A 33 -0.18 14.36 -11.49
N GLU A 34 0.00 13.30 -12.27
CA GLU A 34 1.06 13.15 -13.28
C GLU A 34 0.54 12.90 -14.69
N PRO A 35 1.33 13.24 -15.74
CA PRO A 35 0.91 13.18 -17.16
C PRO A 35 0.63 11.76 -17.70
N SER A 36 1.16 10.72 -17.05
CA SER A 36 1.03 9.32 -17.50
C SER A 36 -0.03 8.51 -16.75
N GLY A 37 -0.62 9.05 -15.66
CA GLY A 37 -1.78 8.47 -14.96
C GLY A 37 -1.57 7.11 -14.27
N ILE A 38 -0.45 6.41 -14.46
CA ILE A 38 -0.28 5.01 -14.06
C ILE A 38 0.72 4.88 -12.90
N CYS A 39 0.39 4.05 -11.91
CA CYS A 39 1.29 3.74 -10.80
C CYS A 39 2.66 3.24 -11.31
N PRO A 40 3.78 3.70 -10.74
CA PRO A 40 5.08 3.10 -11.02
C PRO A 40 5.04 1.59 -10.77
N PHE A 41 5.59 0.82 -11.70
CA PHE A 41 5.63 -0.64 -11.66
C PHE A 41 4.27 -1.34 -11.79
N SER A 42 3.19 -0.66 -12.22
CA SER A 42 1.88 -1.31 -12.34
C SER A 42 1.93 -2.57 -13.22
N GLU A 43 1.24 -3.62 -12.78
CA GLU A 43 1.04 -4.85 -13.56
C GLU A 43 -0.42 -4.92 -13.98
N ALA A 44 -0.70 -4.81 -15.29
CA ALA A 44 -2.06 -4.85 -15.84
C ALA A 44 -3.05 -3.90 -15.14
N GLY A 45 -2.61 -2.67 -14.83
CA GLY A 45 -3.43 -1.65 -14.17
C GLY A 45 -3.61 -1.84 -12.66
N ARG A 46 -2.78 -2.68 -12.03
CA ARG A 46 -2.83 -3.00 -10.60
C ARG A 46 -1.49 -2.76 -9.91
N MET A 47 -1.52 -2.64 -8.59
CA MET A 47 -0.28 -2.63 -7.80
C MET A 47 0.36 -4.04 -7.87
N PRO A 48 1.68 -4.17 -8.04
CA PRO A 48 2.35 -5.45 -7.85
C PRO A 48 2.14 -5.99 -6.43
N LEU A 49 2.32 -7.30 -6.27
CA LEU A 49 2.35 -7.87 -4.94
C LEU A 49 3.55 -7.34 -4.14
N PRO A 50 3.44 -7.22 -2.80
CA PRO A 50 4.57 -6.90 -1.95
C PRO A 50 5.72 -7.88 -2.13
N GLN A 51 6.94 -7.37 -2.05
CA GLN A 51 8.16 -8.14 -2.18
C GLN A 51 8.96 -8.07 -0.89
N GLN A 52 9.71 -9.13 -0.59
CA GLN A 52 10.61 -9.13 0.57
C GLN A 52 11.76 -8.15 0.36
N ILE A 53 12.06 -7.37 1.38
CA ILE A 53 13.21 -6.48 1.40
C ILE A 53 14.47 -7.33 1.60
N GLY A 54 15.22 -7.52 0.52
CA GLY A 54 16.53 -8.17 0.54
C GLY A 54 17.68 -7.25 0.98
N ALA A 55 18.87 -7.84 1.15
CA ALA A 55 20.06 -7.15 1.64
C ALA A 55 20.46 -5.92 0.80
N GLU A 56 20.32 -5.99 -0.52
CA GLU A 56 20.64 -4.89 -1.41
C GLU A 56 19.62 -3.76 -1.29
N ALA A 57 18.32 -4.09 -1.38
CA ALA A 57 17.24 -3.11 -1.25
C ALA A 57 17.26 -2.38 0.09
N HIS A 58 17.54 -3.09 1.19
CA HIS A 58 17.65 -2.49 2.51
C HIS A 58 18.83 -1.53 2.62
N ARG A 59 20.00 -1.90 2.08
CA ARG A 59 21.18 -1.00 2.11
C ARG A 59 20.93 0.29 1.33
N SER A 60 20.18 0.21 0.23
CA SER A 60 19.88 1.37 -0.61
C SER A 60 18.71 2.21 -0.10
N GLY A 61 17.89 1.70 0.82
CA GLY A 61 16.68 2.37 1.32
C GLY A 61 16.16 1.75 2.61
N PRO A 62 16.89 1.88 3.74
CA PRO A 62 16.51 1.27 5.02
C PRO A 62 15.18 1.80 5.56
N GLU A 63 14.76 2.98 5.14
CA GLU A 63 13.48 3.59 5.50
C GLU A 63 12.25 2.80 5.02
N ARG A 64 12.42 1.83 4.11
CA ARG A 64 11.34 0.96 3.61
C ARG A 64 10.93 -0.13 4.61
N GLY A 65 11.79 -0.42 5.59
CA GLY A 65 11.61 -1.52 6.54
C GLY A 65 12.88 -2.34 6.72
N ASN A 66 12.78 -3.36 7.56
CA ASN A 66 13.88 -4.26 7.90
C ASN A 66 14.09 -5.35 6.85
N LEU A 67 15.22 -6.06 6.93
CA LEU A 67 15.45 -7.25 6.11
C LEU A 67 14.37 -8.31 6.37
N GLY A 68 13.77 -8.82 5.30
CA GLY A 68 12.70 -9.81 5.35
C GLY A 68 11.29 -9.22 5.49
N ASP A 69 11.15 -7.93 5.80
CA ASP A 69 9.85 -7.25 5.73
C ASP A 69 9.32 -7.30 4.29
N LEU A 70 8.00 -7.32 4.13
CA LEU A 70 7.32 -7.14 2.87
C LEU A 70 7.03 -5.66 2.65
N ALA A 71 7.28 -5.18 1.43
CA ALA A 71 6.92 -3.84 1.00
C ALA A 71 6.47 -3.83 -0.46
N PRO A 72 5.54 -2.94 -0.85
CA PRO A 72 5.21 -2.74 -2.25
C PRO A 72 6.43 -2.18 -2.99
N PRO A 73 6.67 -2.56 -4.26
CA PRO A 73 7.86 -2.12 -5.00
C PRO A 73 8.00 -0.59 -5.13
N CYS A 74 6.89 0.14 -5.10
CA CYS A 74 6.90 1.59 -5.15
C CYS A 74 7.31 2.27 -3.82
N ALA A 75 7.38 1.52 -2.72
CA ALA A 75 7.59 2.06 -1.39
C ALA A 75 8.93 2.78 -1.30
N LEU A 76 8.87 4.02 -0.86
CA LEU A 76 10.03 4.81 -0.47
C LEU A 76 10.21 4.82 1.03
N GLN A 77 9.15 4.65 1.83
CA GLN A 77 9.23 4.69 3.28
C GLN A 77 8.07 3.91 3.90
N ALA A 78 8.33 3.16 4.97
CA ALA A 78 7.32 2.64 5.87
C ALA A 78 7.09 3.62 7.03
N LEU A 79 5.83 3.89 7.36
CA LEU A 79 5.43 4.94 8.29
C LEU A 79 4.83 4.41 9.60
N GLY A 80 4.92 3.10 9.82
CA GLY A 80 4.27 2.39 10.93
C GLY A 80 2.84 1.99 10.60
N ASP A 81 2.06 1.61 11.62
CA ASP A 81 0.64 1.35 11.45
C ASP A 81 -0.18 2.63 11.21
N LEU A 82 -1.36 2.48 10.61
CA LEU A 82 -2.22 3.60 10.25
C LEU A 82 -2.69 4.43 11.44
N THR A 83 -2.93 3.79 12.59
CA THR A 83 -3.35 4.49 13.81
C THR A 83 -2.25 5.43 14.31
N SER A 84 -1.04 4.90 14.43
CA SER A 84 0.14 5.65 14.87
C SER A 84 0.46 6.78 13.89
N PHE A 85 0.41 6.51 12.59
CA PHE A 85 0.74 7.49 11.56
C PHE A 85 -0.30 8.62 11.45
N MET A 86 -1.60 8.30 11.45
CA MET A 86 -2.66 9.30 11.25
C MET A 86 -3.07 10.00 12.55
N GLY A 87 -2.74 9.44 13.72
CA GLY A 87 -3.04 10.00 15.02
C GLY A 87 -4.53 10.34 15.17
N ALA A 88 -4.84 11.61 15.44
CA ALA A 88 -6.21 12.10 15.61
C ALA A 88 -7.11 11.91 14.36
N ARG A 89 -6.52 11.66 13.18
CA ARG A 89 -7.27 11.42 11.93
C ARG A 89 -7.55 9.95 11.66
N SER A 90 -7.01 9.02 12.46
CA SER A 90 -7.25 7.59 12.28
C SER A 90 -8.74 7.19 12.27
N PRO A 91 -9.67 7.85 13.00
CA PRO A 91 -11.09 7.50 12.95
C PRO A 91 -11.77 7.80 11.60
N ALA A 92 -11.13 8.55 10.71
CA ALA A 92 -11.63 8.77 9.35
C ALA A 92 -11.51 7.53 8.45
N PHE A 93 -10.74 6.52 8.88
CA PHE A 93 -10.53 5.27 8.14
C PHE A 93 -11.25 4.09 8.80
N PRO A 94 -11.66 3.09 8.00
CA PRO A 94 -12.24 1.85 8.52
C PRO A 94 -11.37 1.17 9.60
N PRO A 95 -11.96 0.62 10.67
CA PRO A 95 -11.22 0.01 11.78
C PRO A 95 -10.30 -1.16 11.39
N ASP A 96 -10.63 -1.89 10.34
CA ASP A 96 -9.84 -2.99 9.78
C ASP A 96 -8.54 -2.52 9.11
N LEU A 97 -8.45 -1.26 8.71
CA LEU A 97 -7.23 -0.67 8.15
C LEU A 97 -6.28 -0.12 9.21
N GLN A 98 -6.77 0.16 10.42
CA GLN A 98 -6.00 0.73 11.52
C GLN A 98 -4.70 -0.02 11.87
N PRO A 99 -4.66 -1.36 11.90
CA PRO A 99 -3.44 -2.09 12.21
C PRO A 99 -2.51 -2.29 10.99
N LEU A 100 -2.92 -1.85 9.80
CA LEU A 100 -2.14 -2.07 8.58
C LEU A 100 -0.97 -1.10 8.49
N ARG A 101 0.12 -1.59 7.93
CA ARG A 101 1.33 -0.81 7.71
C ARG A 101 1.13 0.19 6.59
N VAL A 102 1.43 1.45 6.87
CA VAL A 102 1.35 2.55 5.91
C VAL A 102 2.67 2.71 5.18
N PHE A 103 2.59 2.80 3.86
CA PHE A 103 3.71 3.07 2.99
C PHE A 103 3.52 4.39 2.26
N LYS A 104 4.61 5.15 2.14
CA LYS A 104 4.73 6.25 1.21
C LYS A 104 5.40 5.75 -0.05
N CYS A 105 4.70 5.82 -1.18
CA CYS A 105 5.26 5.49 -2.48
C CYS A 105 5.78 6.72 -3.23
N ARG A 106 6.48 6.48 -4.35
CA ARG A 106 6.76 7.52 -5.35
C ARG A 106 5.48 8.27 -5.72
N LEU A 107 5.61 9.56 -6.06
CA LEU A 107 4.49 10.47 -6.33
C LEU A 107 3.64 10.83 -5.09
N MET A 108 4.18 10.64 -3.88
CA MET A 108 3.58 11.02 -2.61
C MET A 108 2.27 10.30 -2.25
N TYR A 109 1.96 9.19 -2.92
CA TYR A 109 0.83 8.34 -2.54
C TYR A 109 1.08 7.67 -1.19
N LEU A 110 0.09 7.74 -0.32
CA LEU A 110 0.00 6.92 0.88
C LEU A 110 -0.86 5.71 0.57
N LEU A 111 -0.41 4.53 1.00
CA LEU A 111 -1.19 3.32 0.80
C LEU A 111 -0.96 2.31 1.93
N VAL A 112 -1.90 1.39 2.05
CA VAL A 112 -1.79 0.18 2.86
C VAL A 112 -1.97 -1.04 1.94
N VAL A 113 -1.40 -2.17 2.34
CA VAL A 113 -1.62 -3.45 1.67
C VAL A 113 -2.54 -4.28 2.57
N PRO A 114 -3.70 -4.76 2.07
CA PRO A 114 -4.58 -5.62 2.86
C PRO A 114 -3.83 -6.82 3.48
N GLY A 115 -4.00 -7.00 4.77
CA GLY A 115 -3.35 -8.07 5.54
C GLY A 115 -1.92 -7.74 6.01
N LEU A 116 -1.21 -6.78 5.41
CA LEU A 116 0.15 -6.44 5.82
C LEU A 116 0.12 -5.52 7.05
N ARG A 117 0.40 -6.10 8.22
CA ARG A 117 0.38 -5.40 9.53
C ARG A 117 1.79 -4.96 9.92
N ASP A 118 1.90 -3.87 10.68
CA ASP A 118 3.21 -3.38 11.10
C ASP A 118 3.90 -4.32 12.10
N ASP A 119 3.13 -4.94 13.01
CA ASP A 119 3.60 -5.94 13.97
C ASP A 119 3.99 -7.30 13.34
N ARG A 120 3.65 -7.51 12.07
CA ARG A 120 3.95 -8.73 11.29
C ARG A 120 4.42 -8.36 9.89
N ALA A 121 5.37 -7.44 9.81
CA ALA A 121 5.82 -6.85 8.57
C ALA A 121 6.35 -7.84 7.51
N GLY A 122 6.78 -9.04 7.89
CA GLY A 122 7.26 -10.10 6.97
C GLY A 122 6.16 -11.01 6.42
N GLU A 123 4.89 -10.82 6.81
CA GLU A 123 3.79 -11.71 6.48
C GLU A 123 2.65 -10.92 5.84
N VAL A 124 2.19 -11.37 4.68
CA VAL A 124 0.83 -11.08 4.23
C VAL A 124 0.05 -12.35 4.57
N PRO A 125 -0.91 -12.30 5.52
CA PRO A 125 -1.83 -13.40 5.72
C PRO A 125 -2.39 -13.74 4.35
N ALA A 126 -2.22 -14.98 3.91
CA ALA A 126 -2.82 -15.47 2.69
C ALA A 126 -4.32 -15.17 2.79
N THR A 127 -4.75 -14.09 2.15
CA THR A 127 -6.17 -13.78 2.08
C THR A 127 -6.72 -14.90 1.22
N GLN A 128 -7.58 -15.71 1.84
CA GLN A 128 -8.23 -16.84 1.23
C GLN A 128 -8.82 -16.41 -0.11
N GLY A 129 -8.68 -17.31 -1.10
CA GLY A 129 -9.15 -17.10 -2.47
C GLY A 129 -10.63 -16.84 -2.60
#